data_AF-A0AA40KA56-F1
#
_entry.id   AF-A0AA40KA56-F1
#
_cell.length_a   1.000
_cell.length_b   1.000
_cell.length_c   1.000
_cell.angle_alpha   90.00
_cell.angle_beta   90.00
_cell.angle_gamma   90.00
#
_symmetry.space_group_name_H-M   'P 1'
#
loop_
_entity.id
_entity.type
_entity.pdbx_description
1 polymer ?
#
loop_
_entity_poly.entity_id
_entity_poly.type
_entity_poly.pdbx_seq_one_letter_code
_entity_poly.pdbx_strand_id
1 'polypeptide(L)' 'RREFVEPAAPTTGYACGDCNATVFLGLGDPVRCRVCGCRILYKKRTNRLVYF' A
#
# COMPACT_ATOMS: atom_id res chain seq x y z
N ARG A 1 26.18 -21.52 4.61
CA ARG A 1 25.05 -20.98 5.39
C ARG A 1 24.26 -20.13 4.42
N ARG A 2 23.17 -20.65 3.82
CA ARG A 2 22.45 -19.92 2.76
C ARG A 2 21.77 -18.71 3.39
N GLU A 3 22.15 -17.51 2.98
CA GLU A 3 21.46 -16.26 3.36
C GLU A 3 20.10 -16.25 2.70
N PHE A 4 19.05 -16.51 3.49
CA PHE A 4 17.68 -16.43 3.06
C PHE A 4 17.33 -14.93 2.99
N VAL A 5 17.44 -14.33 1.81
CA VAL A 5 16.90 -12.99 1.57
C VAL A 5 15.38 -13.13 1.60
N GLU A 6 14.77 -12.77 2.73
CA GLU A 6 13.32 -12.56 2.78
C GLU A 6 12.99 -11.52 1.72
N PRO A 7 12.10 -11.81 0.76
CA PRO A 7 11.72 -10.81 -0.22
C PRO A 7 11.06 -9.68 0.57
N ALA A 8 11.73 -8.54 0.67
CA ALA A 8 11.20 -7.33 1.28
C ALA A 8 9.82 -7.11 0.66
N ALA A 9 8.76 -7.37 1.44
CA ALA A 9 7.41 -7.36 0.93
C ALA A 9 7.20 -6.00 0.25
N PRO A 10 6.74 -5.97 -1.02
CA PRO A 10 6.64 -4.71 -1.73
C PRO A 10 5.68 -3.81 -0.96
N THR A 11 6.21 -2.71 -0.41
CA THR A 11 5.41 -1.70 0.28
C THR A 11 4.33 -1.23 -0.67
N THR A 12 3.09 -1.67 -0.44
CA THR A 12 2.00 -1.41 -1.38
C THR A 12 1.53 0.01 -1.16
N GLY A 13 1.47 0.79 -2.25
CA GLY A 13 0.95 2.15 -2.23
C GLY A 13 -0.59 2.13 -2.22
N TYR A 14 -1.17 2.74 -1.19
CA TYR A 14 -2.60 2.96 -1.06
C TYR A 14 -2.93 4.44 -1.17
N ALA A 15 -4.09 4.79 -1.72
CA ALA A 15 -4.59 6.16 -1.79
C ALA A 15 -5.64 6.39 -0.71
N CYS A 16 -5.55 7.48 0.04
CA CYS A 16 -6.56 7.82 1.03
C CYS A 16 -7.83 8.41 0.37
N GLY A 17 -9.01 8.10 0.90
CA GLY A 17 -10.29 8.57 0.34
C GLY A 17 -10.49 10.09 0.39
N ASP A 18 -10.05 10.76 1.46
CA ASP A 18 -10.37 12.18 1.67
C ASP A 18 -9.26 13.12 1.18
N CYS A 19 -8.00 12.80 1.47
CA CYS A 19 -6.86 13.65 1.12
C CYS A 19 -6.13 13.20 -0.15
N ASN A 20 -6.54 12.07 -0.75
CA ASN A 20 -5.93 11.45 -1.93
C ASN A 20 -4.41 11.22 -1.83
N ALA A 21 -3.86 11.29 -0.62
CA ALA A 21 -2.44 11.10 -0.37
C ALA A 21 -2.07 9.63 -0.54
N THR A 22 -0.89 9.37 -1.11
CA THR A 22 -0.35 8.01 -1.22
C THR A 22 0.30 7.61 0.10
N VAL A 23 -0.20 6.55 0.71
CA VAL A 23 0.30 5.95 1.96
C VAL A 23 0.94 4.62 1.61
N PHE A 24 2.19 4.42 2.03
CA PHE A 24 2.88 3.14 1.91
C PHE A 24 2.70 2.36 3.21
N LEU A 25 2.12 1.17 3.11
CA LEU A 25 1.91 0.27 4.24
C LEU A 25 2.58 -1.08 3.94
N GLY A 26 3.28 -1.61 4.95
CA GLY A 26 3.78 -2.98 5.00
C GLY A 26 2.76 -3.95 5.62
N LEU A 27 3.14 -5.22 5.67
CA LEU A 27 2.37 -6.25 6.37
C LEU A 27 2.39 -5.97 7.88
N GLY A 28 1.22 -5.86 8.51
CA GLY A 28 1.10 -5.60 9.95
C GLY A 28 1.09 -4.13 10.36
N ASP A 29 1.28 -3.19 9.42
CA ASP A 29 1.16 -1.77 9.71
C ASP A 29 -0.30 -1.34 9.96
N PRO A 30 -0.55 -0.40 10.89
CA PRO A 30 -1.89 0.12 11.14
C PRO A 30 -2.42 0.93 9.94
N VAL A 31 -3.63 0.61 9.50
CA VAL A 31 -4.31 1.29 8.38
C VAL A 31 -4.76 2.70 8.82
N ARG A 32 -3.86 3.68 8.67
CA ARG A 32 -4.11 5.09 9.00
C ARG A 32 -3.42 6.01 8.01
N CYS A 33 -4.13 7.02 7.53
CA CYS A 33 -3.51 8.10 6.77
C CYS A 33 -2.73 9.04 7.69
N ARG A 34 -1.50 9.42 7.29
CA ARG A 34 -0.64 10.34 8.05
C ARG A 34 -1.09 11.81 8.00
N VAL A 35 -1.97 12.17 7.06
CA VAL A 35 -2.41 13.56 6.85
C VAL A 35 -3.76 13.82 7.51
N CYS A 36 -4.77 13.00 7.25
CA CYS A 36 -6.13 13.21 7.75
C CYS A 36 -6.54 12.30 8.92
N GLY A 37 -5.76 11.25 9.23
CA GLY A 37 -6.11 10.28 10.28
C GLY A 37 -7.20 9.29 9.89
N CYS A 38 -7.77 9.40 8.69
CA CYS A 38 -8.78 8.47 8.20
C CYS A 38 -8.22 7.05 8.04
N ARG A 39 -9.09 6.07 8.24
CA ARG A 39 -8.75 4.62 8.20
C ARG A 39 -9.17 3.93 6.91
N ILE A 40 -9.73 4.69 5.96
CA ILE A 40 -10.17 4.19 4.66
C ILE A 40 -9.10 4.51 3.63
N LEU A 41 -8.50 3.47 3.07
CA LEU A 41 -7.47 3.55 2.05
C LEU A 41 -7.83 2.60 0.90
N TYR A 42 -7.68 3.07 -0.33
CA TYR A 42 -7.91 2.32 -1.55
C TYR A 42 -6.60 1.79 -2.13
N LYS A 43 -6.61 0.56 -2.64
CA LYS A 43 -5.45 0.01 -3.35
C LYS A 43 -5.34 0.66 -4.72
N LYS A 44 -4.12 1.01 -5.12
CA LYS A 44 -3.86 1.56 -6.47
C LYS A 44 -4.22 0.55 -7.56
N ARG A 45 -4.78 1.04 -8.68
CA ARG A 45 -5.07 0.23 -9.87
C ARG A 45 -3.80 -0.47 -10.37
N THR A 46 -3.94 -1.69 -10.89
CA THR A 46 -2.83 -2.40 -11.52
C THR A 46 -2.42 -1.72 -12.82
N ASN A 47 -1.12 -1.67 -13.11
CA ASN A 47 -0.59 -1.21 -14.40
C ASN A 47 -0.79 -2.25 -15.53
N ARG A 48 -1.35 -3.42 -15.22
CA ARG A 48 -1.63 -4.48 -16.21
C ARG A 48 -2.89 -4.13 -17.01
N LEU A 49 -2.83 -4.31 -18.33
CA LEU A 49 -3.97 -4.12 -19.23
C LEU A 49 -5.08 -5.12 -18.86
N VAL A 50 -6.32 -4.65 -18.82
CA VAL A 50 -7.51 -5.48 -18.62
C VAL A 50 -8.26 -5.48 -19.94
N TYR A 51 -8.48 -6.66 -20.53
CA TYR A 51 -9.38 -6.85 -21.67
C TYR A 51 -10.76 -7.20 -21.11
N PHE A 52 -11.81 -6.61 -21.68
CA PHE A 52 -13.19 -6.75 -21.21
C PHE A 52 -13.94 -7.76 -22.08
#